data_AF-A0A971TPB8-F1
#
_entry.id   AF-A0A971TPB8-F1
#
_cell.length_a   1.000
_cell.length_b   1.000
_cell.length_c   1.000
_cell.angle_alpha   90.00
_cell.angle_beta   90.00
_cell.angle_gamma   90.00
#
_symmetry.space_group_name_H-M   'P 1'
#
loop_
_entity.id
_entity.type
_entity.pdbx_description
1 polymer ?
#
loop_
_entity_poly.entity_id
_entity_poly.type
_entity_poly.pdbx_seq_one_letter_code
_entity_poly.pdbx_strand_id
1 'polypeptide(L)'
;MSMTDMQLTPTAVATAGPQQRRAMLRQAVDEVVGATFYAPLMKMARDNPFKGEIGHGGRGEEIFGAQLDMELARRASHASNNTLSEAIARRLEKAL
;
A
#
# COMPACT_ATOMS: atom_id res chain seq x y z
N MET A 1 4.96 14.50 8.88
CA MET A 1 6.28 13.85 9.03
C MET A 1 6.56 13.16 7.71
N SER A 2 7.47 13.67 6.87
CA SER A 2 7.89 12.94 5.67
C SER A 2 8.60 11.67 6.14
N MET A 3 7.91 10.53 6.10
CA MET A 3 8.60 9.24 6.13
C MET A 3 9.29 9.10 4.79
N THR A 4 10.59 9.37 4.75
CA THR A 4 11.44 8.84 3.69
C THR A 4 11.27 7.32 3.73
N ASP A 5 10.75 6.72 2.66
CA ASP A 5 10.60 5.26 2.57
C ASP A 5 11.95 4.62 2.93
N MET A 6 11.96 3.74 3.93
CA MET A 6 13.18 3.07 4.37
C MET A 6 13.64 2.11 3.27
N GLN A 7 14.95 2.00 3.09
CA GLN A 7 15.53 1.04 2.16
C GLN A 7 15.37 -0.38 2.71
N LEU A 8 14.51 -1.19 2.09
CA LEU A 8 14.23 -2.58 2.48
C LEU A 8 15.26 -3.58 1.93
N THR A 9 16.54 -3.21 1.86
CA THR A 9 17.59 -4.12 1.36
C THR A 9 18.00 -5.14 2.43
N PRO A 10 18.45 -6.36 2.06
CA PRO A 10 18.87 -7.38 3.03
C PRO A 10 19.95 -6.87 4.00
N THR A 11 20.94 -6.12 3.48
CA THR A 11 22.01 -5.53 4.28
C THR A 11 21.49 -4.49 5.27
N ALA A 12 20.56 -3.63 4.85
CA ALA A 12 19.95 -2.63 5.74
C ALA A 12 19.13 -3.30 6.86
N VAL A 13 18.40 -4.37 6.55
CA VAL A 13 17.65 -5.14 7.55
C VAL A 13 18.59 -5.82 8.54
N ALA A 14 19.71 -6.38 8.07
CA ALA A 14 20.66 -7.11 8.91
C ALA A 14 21.39 -6.20 9.92
N THR A 15 21.64 -4.94 9.58
CA THR A 15 22.34 -3.97 10.44
C THR A 15 21.40 -3.11 11.28
N ALA A 16 20.10 -3.14 11.02
CA ALA A 16 19.10 -2.34 11.73
C ALA A 16 18.86 -2.83 13.18
N GLY A 17 18.68 -1.88 14.09
CA GLY A 17 18.25 -2.16 15.46
C GLY A 17 16.82 -2.75 15.53
N PRO A 18 16.40 -3.33 16.68
CA PRO A 18 15.09 -3.99 16.81
C PRO A 18 13.90 -3.12 16.41
N GLN A 19 13.86 -1.86 16.86
CA GLN A 19 12.80 -0.91 16.55
C GLN A 19 12.77 -0.53 15.07
N GLN A 20 13.95 -0.35 14.47
CA GLN A 20 14.07 -0.03 13.05
C GLN A 20 13.65 -1.21 12.18
N ARG A 21 14.07 -2.45 12.51
CA ARG A 21 13.60 -3.66 11.82
C ARG A 21 12.08 -3.81 11.89
N ARG A 22 11.47 -3.48 13.04
CA ARG A 22 10.00 -3.47 13.19
C ARG A 22 9.33 -2.48 12.25
N ALA A 23 9.86 -1.26 12.16
CA ALA A 23 9.36 -0.25 11.24
C ALA A 23 9.54 -0.68 9.77
N MET A 24 10.68 -1.28 9.42
CA MET A 24 10.95 -1.82 8.07
C MET A 24 9.98 -2.96 7.71
N LEU A 25 9.72 -3.88 8.65
CA LEU A 25 8.72 -4.93 8.46
C LEU A 25 7.33 -4.34 8.25
N ARG A 26 6.94 -3.31 9.03
CA ARG A 26 5.67 -2.61 8.84
C ARG A 26 5.57 -2.01 7.43
N GLN A 27 6.59 -1.29 6.98
CA GLN A 27 6.61 -0.72 5.64
C GLN A 27 6.49 -1.80 4.56
N ALA A 28 7.26 -2.88 4.67
CA ALA A 28 7.20 -3.99 3.70
C ALA A 28 5.80 -4.62 3.63
N VAL A 29 5.14 -4.78 4.78
CA VAL A 29 3.77 -5.29 4.85
C VAL A 29 2.78 -4.32 4.22
N ASP A 30 2.90 -3.02 4.49
CA ASP A 30 2.05 -1.99 3.87
C ASP A 30 2.22 -1.99 2.34
N GLU A 31 3.44 -2.14 1.82
CA GLU A 31 3.71 -2.25 0.38
C GLU A 31 3.04 -3.51 -0.22
N VAL A 32 3.21 -4.67 0.42
CA VAL A 32 2.60 -5.94 -0.02
C VAL A 32 1.07 -5.86 -0.01
N VAL A 33 0.49 -5.29 1.06
CA VAL A 33 -0.96 -5.15 1.19
C VAL A 33 -1.51 -4.18 0.13
N GLY A 34 -0.82 -3.06 -0.10
CA GLY A 34 -1.18 -2.11 -1.15
C GLY A 34 -1.21 -2.77 -2.52
N ALA A 35 -0.14 -3.47 -2.89
CA ALA A 35 -0.01 -4.10 -4.20
C ALA A 35 -0.96 -5.30 -4.40
N THR A 36 -1.18 -6.11 -3.36
CA THR A 36 -1.85 -7.42 -3.52
C THR A 36 -3.35 -7.35 -3.21
N PHE A 37 -3.79 -6.40 -2.38
CA PHE A 37 -5.20 -6.29 -1.97
C PHE A 37 -5.84 -5.01 -2.50
N TYR A 38 -5.27 -3.85 -2.22
CA TYR A 38 -5.92 -2.58 -2.58
C TYR A 38 -5.82 -2.26 -4.07
N ALA A 39 -4.68 -2.50 -4.73
CA ALA A 39 -4.54 -2.21 -6.15
C ALA A 39 -5.53 -3.00 -7.03
N PRO A 40 -5.76 -4.31 -6.81
CA PRO A 40 -6.83 -5.04 -7.50
C PRO A 40 -8.23 -4.46 -7.24
N LEU A 41 -8.53 -4.06 -6.00
CA LEU A 41 -9.82 -3.45 -5.68
C LEU A 41 -10.02 -2.12 -6.39
N MET A 42 -8.99 -1.28 -6.46
CA MET A 42 -9.05 -0.02 -7.21
C MET A 42 -9.25 -0.27 -8.71
N LYS A 43 -8.54 -1.26 -9.27
CA LYS A 43 -8.74 -1.67 -10.66
C LYS A 43 -10.16 -2.15 -10.93
N MET A 44 -10.75 -2.92 -10.01
CA MET A 44 -12.14 -3.40 -10.09
C MET A 44 -13.17 -2.27 -9.90
N ALA A 45 -12.81 -1.18 -9.22
CA ALA A 45 -13.66 0.00 -9.01
C ALA A 45 -13.62 0.99 -10.20
N ARG A 46 -12.42 1.19 -10.81
CA ARG A 46 -12.34 1.45 -12.26
C ARG A 46 -12.91 0.22 -12.98
N ASP A 47 -12.96 0.01 -14.29
CA ASP A 47 -13.54 -1.22 -14.90
C ASP A 47 -15.02 -1.61 -14.56
N ASN A 48 -15.65 -1.10 -13.48
CA ASN A 48 -17.01 -1.41 -13.04
C ASN A 48 -18.04 -0.87 -14.06
N PRO A 49 -18.99 -1.70 -14.52
CA PRO A 49 -20.02 -1.27 -15.48
C PRO A 49 -21.06 -0.31 -14.91
N PHE A 50 -21.16 -0.16 -13.58
CA PHE A 50 -22.13 0.73 -12.92
C PHE A 50 -21.63 2.18 -12.77
N LYS A 51 -20.61 2.59 -13.53
CA LYS A 51 -20.17 4.00 -13.57
C LYS A 51 -21.26 4.85 -14.22
N GLY A 52 -21.80 5.83 -13.49
CA GLY A 52 -22.78 6.76 -14.04
C GLY A 52 -22.18 7.68 -15.11
N GLU A 53 -23.02 8.26 -15.96
CA GLU A 53 -22.60 9.26 -16.97
C GLU A 53 -22.04 10.55 -16.35
N ILE A 54 -22.25 10.77 -15.04
CA ILE A 54 -21.80 11.94 -14.29
C ILE A 54 -20.76 11.48 -13.27
N GLY A 55 -19.59 12.14 -13.24
CA GLY A 55 -18.54 11.87 -12.26
C GLY A 55 -17.30 11.13 -12.78
N HIS A 56 -17.15 10.99 -14.11
CA HIS A 56 -15.92 10.51 -14.72
C HIS A 56 -14.87 11.64 -14.80
N GLY A 57 -13.59 11.32 -14.58
CA GLY A 57 -12.47 12.26 -14.73
C GLY A 57 -12.07 12.55 -16.18
N GLY A 58 -12.88 12.08 -17.14
CA GLY A 58 -12.69 12.28 -18.59
C GLY A 58 -11.33 11.78 -19.05
N ARG A 59 -10.72 12.50 -20.00
CA ARG A 59 -9.41 12.14 -20.57
C ARG A 59 -8.28 12.06 -19.54
N GLY A 60 -8.40 12.77 -18.42
CA GLY A 60 -7.44 12.66 -17.31
C GLY A 60 -7.51 11.29 -16.63
N GLU A 61 -8.72 10.80 -16.36
CA GLU A 61 -8.92 9.45 -15.81
C GLU A 61 -8.44 8.35 -16.78
N GLU A 62 -8.66 8.52 -18.09
CA GLU A 62 -8.21 7.55 -19.10
C GLU A 62 -6.69 7.40 -19.12
N ILE A 63 -5.96 8.52 -19.00
CA ILE A 63 -4.50 8.53 -19.09
C ILE A 63 -3.85 8.15 -17.75
N PHE A 64 -4.35 8.72 -16.65
CA PHE A 64 -3.70 8.64 -15.33
C PHE A 64 -4.40 7.69 -14.36
N GLY A 65 -5.52 7.07 -14.74
CA GLY A 65 -6.31 6.23 -13.84
C GLY A 65 -5.51 5.10 -13.21
N ALA A 66 -4.62 4.45 -13.97
CA ALA A 66 -3.78 3.38 -13.44
C ALA A 66 -2.80 3.87 -12.36
N GLN A 67 -2.25 5.07 -12.54
CA GLN A 67 -1.32 5.68 -11.58
C GLN A 67 -2.08 6.18 -10.34
N LEU A 68 -3.27 6.72 -10.54
CA LEU A 68 -4.15 7.12 -9.44
C LEU A 68 -4.54 5.92 -8.58
N ASP A 69 -4.92 4.79 -9.19
CA ASP A 69 -5.21 3.55 -8.46
C ASP A 69 -4.04 3.11 -7.58
N MET A 70 -2.82 3.15 -8.13
CA MET A 70 -1.61 2.77 -7.40
C MET A 70 -1.36 3.68 -6.20
N GLU A 71 -1.52 4.99 -6.38
CA GLU A 71 -1.36 5.96 -5.29
C GLU A 71 -2.45 5.81 -4.21
N LEU A 72 -3.71 5.59 -4.62
CA LEU A 72 -4.82 5.32 -3.70
C LEU A 72 -4.60 4.01 -2.94
N ALA A 73 -4.13 2.97 -3.62
CA ALA A 73 -3.82 1.69 -3.00
C ALA A 73 -2.68 1.81 -1.97
N ARG A 74 -1.62 2.56 -2.31
CA ARG A 74 -0.54 2.88 -1.37
C ARG A 74 -1.05 3.66 -0.17
N ARG A 75 -1.85 4.70 -0.37
CA ARG A 75 -2.42 5.48 0.75
C ARG A 75 -3.33 4.63 1.64
N ALA A 76 -4.14 3.77 1.05
CA ALA A 76 -5.00 2.85 1.78
C ALA A 76 -4.19 1.89 2.64
N SER A 77 -3.10 1.35 2.10
CA SER A 77 -2.26 0.41 2.85
C SER A 77 -1.50 1.08 4.01
N HIS A 78 -1.00 2.30 3.81
CA HIS A 78 -0.28 3.09 4.82
C HIS A 78 -1.18 3.85 5.81
N ALA A 79 -2.51 3.76 5.67
CA ALA A 79 -3.43 4.44 6.58
C ALA A 79 -3.24 3.97 8.02
N SER A 80 -3.24 4.91 8.98
CA SER A 80 -2.95 4.62 10.40
C SER A 80 -3.91 3.60 11.04
N ASN A 81 -5.10 3.43 10.46
CA ASN A 81 -6.14 2.52 10.94
C ASN A 81 -6.32 1.26 10.06
N ASN A 82 -5.33 0.92 9.23
CA ASN A 82 -5.39 -0.29 8.41
C ASN A 82 -5.17 -1.56 9.26
N THR A 83 -6.26 -2.21 9.64
CA THR A 83 -6.27 -3.41 10.48
C THR A 83 -5.68 -4.64 9.79
N LEU A 84 -5.70 -4.70 8.45
CA LEU A 84 -5.17 -5.82 7.67
C LEU A 84 -3.63 -5.83 7.71
N SER A 85 -2.99 -4.72 7.34
CA SER A 85 -1.54 -4.58 7.42
C SER A 85 -1.04 -4.84 8.84
N GLU A 86 -1.72 -4.25 9.81
CA GLU A 86 -1.38 -4.38 11.22
C GLU A 86 -1.51 -5.84 11.71
N ALA A 87 -2.53 -6.58 11.28
CA ALA A 87 -2.67 -8.00 11.61
C ALA A 87 -1.54 -8.85 11.00
N ILE A 88 -1.19 -8.60 9.73
CA ILE A 88 -0.13 -9.32 9.03
C ILE A 88 1.23 -9.02 9.68
N ALA A 89 1.55 -7.76 9.92
CA ALA A 89 2.81 -7.35 10.56
C ALA A 89 2.98 -8.02 11.93
N ARG A 90 1.95 -7.97 12.79
CA ARG A 90 1.98 -8.66 14.10
C ARG A 90 2.14 -10.17 13.99
N ARG A 91 1.58 -10.80 12.95
CA ARG A 91 1.71 -12.25 12.75
C ARG A 91 3.13 -12.63 12.35
N LEU A 92 3.76 -11.82 11.50
CA LEU A 92 5.14 -12.00 11.04
C LEU A 92 6.15 -11.70 12.17
N GLU A 93 5.92 -10.66 12.97
CA GLU A 93 6.72 -10.35 14.16
C GLU A 93 6.80 -11.52 15.14
N LYS A 94 5.71 -12.29 15.29
CA LYS A 94 5.67 -13.47 16.17
C LYS A 94 6.30 -14.73 15.57
N ALA A 95 6.50 -14.76 14.26
CA ALA A 95 7.06 -15.91 13.55
C ALA A 95 8.59 -15.83 13.41
N LEU A 96 9.16 -14.65 13.66
CA LEU A 96 10.59 -14.34 13.65
C LEU A 96 11.17 -14.38 15.07
#